data_AF-A0A536BZE5-F1
#
_entry.id   AF-A0A536BZE5-F1
#
_cell.length_a   1.000
_cell.length_b   1.000
_cell.length_c   1.000
_cell.angle_alpha   90.00
_cell.angle_beta   90.00
_cell.angle_gamma   90.00
#
_symmetry.space_group_name_H-M   'P 1'
#
loop_
_entity.id
_entity.type
_entity.pdbx_description
1 polymer ?
#
loop_
_entity_poly.entity_id
_entity_poly.type
_entity_poly.pdbx_seq_one_letter_code
_entity_poly.pdbx_strand_id
1 'polypeptide(L)'
;MNRRLLLLAPVVALLLLPLTALAEDQPFKTVVDSIVPKTAGLTIEGTAGGCDLMLQNQTGQDVILLDMSKPPKPFRFAAQPKTATPRPPIPVHLPAAGVWPCASLPAVNEDQRWNHAETTVGIWSVNGTVGALSFKLTARTVYDPALDPPSDWTLYLRWGAGIAVAGGVLVAIPYLFNKRREIFAGSKKTS
;
A
#
# COMPACT_ATOMS: atom_id res chain seq x y z
N MET A 1 12.49 44.57 -16.30
CA MET A 1 12.56 43.10 -16.22
C MET A 1 12.01 42.66 -14.87
N ASN A 2 10.85 42.00 -14.85
CA ASN A 2 10.08 41.74 -13.63
C ASN A 2 10.79 40.72 -12.71
N ARG A 3 11.26 41.19 -11.54
CA ARG A 3 11.88 40.39 -10.47
C ARG A 3 11.03 39.21 -9.97
N ARG A 4 9.72 39.21 -10.26
CA ARG A 4 8.78 38.13 -9.93
C ARG A 4 8.95 36.87 -10.77
N LEU A 5 9.52 36.97 -11.98
CA LEU A 5 9.74 35.79 -12.84
C LEU A 5 10.91 34.92 -12.37
N LEU A 6 11.91 35.51 -11.68
CA LEU A 6 13.08 34.77 -11.20
C LEU A 6 12.81 33.91 -9.95
N LEU A 7 11.74 34.22 -9.20
CA LEU A 7 11.36 33.48 -7.99
C LEU A 7 10.60 32.17 -8.29
N LEU A 8 10.15 31.98 -9.53
CA LEU A 8 9.43 30.78 -9.98
C LEU A 8 10.34 29.74 -10.65
N ALA A 9 11.54 30.14 -11.08
CA ALA A 9 12.52 29.26 -11.71
C ALA A 9 12.93 28.04 -10.85
N PRO A 10 13.19 28.15 -9.52
CA PRO A 10 13.59 26.99 -8.73
C PRO A 10 12.43 25.99 -8.51
N VAL A 11 11.18 26.46 -8.52
CA VAL A 11 9.99 25.62 -8.35
C VAL A 11 9.75 24.75 -9.60
N VAL A 12 9.98 25.33 -10.79
CA VAL A 12 9.85 24.60 -12.06
C VAL A 12 11.00 23.59 -12.24
N ALA A 13 12.21 23.91 -11.77
CA ALA A 13 13.35 22.98 -11.83
C ALA A 13 13.19 21.77 -10.89
N LEU A 14 12.55 21.94 -9.72
CA LEU A 14 12.22 20.85 -8.79
C LEU A 14 11.14 19.90 -9.35
N LEU A 15 10.24 20.39 -10.21
CA LEU A 15 9.22 19.58 -10.89
C LEU A 15 9.77 18.73 -12.05
N LEU A 16 11.01 18.96 -12.48
CA LEU A 16 11.65 18.31 -13.64
C LEU A 16 12.66 17.22 -13.26
N LEU A 17 12.81 16.91 -11.97
CA LEU A 17 13.65 15.78 -11.56
C LEU A 17 12.96 14.48 -11.98
N PRO A 18 13.57 13.67 -12.86
CA PRO A 18 13.05 12.36 -13.16
C PRO A 18 13.21 11.52 -11.89
N LEU A 19 12.09 11.22 -11.23
CA LEU A 19 12.06 10.16 -10.23
C LEU A 19 12.37 8.87 -10.98
N THR A 20 13.63 8.45 -10.88
CA THR A 20 14.02 7.08 -11.14
C THR A 20 13.10 6.21 -10.29
N ALA A 21 12.16 5.53 -10.94
CA ALA A 21 11.43 4.41 -10.36
C ALA A 21 12.48 3.39 -9.94
N LEU A 22 12.93 3.50 -8.69
CA LEU A 22 13.59 2.41 -7.98
C LEU A 22 12.61 1.26 -8.09
N ALA A 23 13.06 0.13 -8.65
CA ALA A 23 12.27 -1.08 -8.82
C ALA A 23 11.35 -1.28 -7.61
N GLU A 24 10.08 -0.90 -7.79
CA GLU A 24 9.15 -0.70 -6.68
C GLU A 24 8.83 -2.09 -6.14
N ASP A 25 9.09 -2.32 -4.86
CA ASP A 25 8.31 -3.30 -4.10
C ASP A 25 6.85 -3.04 -4.49
N GLN A 26 6.15 -4.06 -4.98
CA GLN A 26 4.77 -3.85 -5.40
C GLN A 26 4.00 -3.28 -4.20
N PRO A 27 3.14 -2.25 -4.37
CA PRO A 27 2.50 -1.48 -3.30
C PRO A 27 1.38 -2.27 -2.59
N PHE A 28 1.69 -3.52 -2.29
CA PHE A 28 0.82 -4.51 -1.73
C PHE A 28 1.53 -5.15 -0.55
N LYS A 29 0.77 -5.52 0.46
CA LYS A 29 1.21 -6.38 1.55
C LYS A 29 0.32 -7.60 1.65
N THR A 30 0.87 -8.67 2.15
CA THR A 30 0.10 -9.84 2.53
C THR A 30 -0.35 -9.70 3.98
N VAL A 31 -1.60 -10.04 4.26
CA VAL A 31 -2.16 -10.13 5.61
C VAL A 31 -2.63 -11.57 5.81
N VAL A 32 -2.04 -12.27 6.77
CA VAL A 32 -2.46 -13.64 7.10
C VAL A 32 -3.62 -13.55 8.09
N ASP A 33 -4.81 -13.99 7.66
CA ASP A 33 -6.02 -13.92 8.47
C ASP A 33 -6.12 -15.11 9.44
N SER A 34 -5.76 -16.31 8.98
CA SER A 34 -5.80 -17.50 9.83
C SER A 34 -4.95 -18.66 9.33
N ILE A 35 -4.52 -19.50 10.27
CA ILE A 35 -3.90 -20.82 10.03
C ILE A 35 -4.71 -21.84 10.84
N VAL A 36 -5.34 -22.78 10.14
CA VAL A 36 -6.25 -23.76 10.77
C VAL A 36 -5.87 -25.19 10.36
N PRO A 37 -5.63 -26.09 11.33
CA PRO A 37 -5.53 -25.85 12.77
C PRO A 37 -4.28 -25.01 13.12
N LYS A 38 -4.32 -24.32 14.26
CA LYS A 38 -3.13 -23.65 14.80
C LYS A 38 -2.10 -24.70 15.20
N THR A 39 -0.87 -24.57 14.71
CA THR A 39 0.24 -25.47 15.07
C THR A 39 1.18 -24.75 16.03
N ALA A 40 1.44 -25.35 17.19
CA ALA A 40 2.36 -24.79 18.17
C ALA A 40 3.77 -24.67 17.59
N GLY A 41 4.39 -23.49 17.72
CA GLY A 41 5.73 -23.24 17.19
C GLY A 41 5.78 -22.97 15.67
N LEU A 42 4.63 -22.85 15.00
CA LEU A 42 4.55 -22.35 13.63
C LEU A 42 3.87 -20.98 13.63
N THR A 43 4.53 -19.99 13.06
CA THR A 43 3.94 -18.68 12.78
C THR A 43 4.22 -18.33 11.34
N ILE A 44 3.19 -17.91 10.60
CA ILE A 44 3.32 -17.44 9.23
C ILE A 44 2.67 -16.06 9.20
N GLU A 45 3.47 -15.06 8.90
CA GLU A 45 3.04 -13.67 8.78
C GLU A 45 3.16 -13.24 7.32
N GLY A 46 2.41 -12.22 6.92
CA GLY A 46 2.55 -11.64 5.59
C GLY A 46 3.51 -10.46 5.61
N THR A 47 4.19 -10.21 4.49
CA THR A 47 5.13 -9.09 4.31
C THR A 47 4.75 -8.23 3.11
N ALA A 48 5.52 -7.16 2.88
CA ALA A 48 5.43 -6.35 1.66
C ALA A 48 5.71 -7.20 0.41
N GLY A 49 5.17 -6.79 -0.75
CA GLY A 49 5.25 -7.52 -2.01
C GLY A 49 3.96 -8.25 -2.39
N GLY A 50 2.93 -8.20 -1.55
CA GLY A 50 1.56 -8.69 -1.83
C GLY A 50 1.38 -10.21 -1.96
N CYS A 51 2.49 -10.95 -2.00
CA CYS A 51 2.55 -12.41 -2.01
C CYS A 51 3.58 -13.00 -1.04
N ASP A 52 4.21 -12.16 -0.23
CA ASP A 52 5.37 -12.58 0.52
C ASP A 52 4.96 -12.94 1.93
N LEU A 53 5.53 -14.03 2.41
CA LEU A 53 5.29 -14.56 3.72
C LEU A 53 6.59 -14.60 4.51
N MET A 54 6.47 -14.46 5.81
CA MET A 54 7.55 -14.65 6.76
C MET A 54 7.21 -15.85 7.63
N LEU A 55 7.99 -16.92 7.43
CA LEU A 55 7.78 -18.21 8.10
C LEU A 55 8.68 -18.32 9.32
N GLN A 56 8.09 -18.35 10.51
CA GLN A 56 8.79 -18.68 11.75
C GLN A 56 8.48 -20.12 12.16
N ASN A 57 9.49 -20.99 12.06
CA ASN A 57 9.36 -22.41 12.34
C ASN A 57 10.22 -22.86 13.54
N GLN A 58 9.56 -23.11 14.65
CA GLN A 58 10.10 -23.66 15.90
C GLN A 58 9.68 -25.12 16.14
N THR A 59 8.94 -25.75 15.22
CA THR A 59 8.45 -27.13 15.39
C THR A 59 9.55 -28.18 15.21
N GLY A 60 10.63 -27.82 14.52
CA GLY A 60 11.71 -28.74 14.16
C GLY A 60 11.33 -29.71 13.03
N GLN A 61 10.19 -29.50 12.37
CA GLN A 61 9.74 -30.27 11.20
C GLN A 61 9.76 -29.39 9.95
N ASP A 62 9.86 -30.00 8.78
CA ASP A 62 9.76 -29.27 7.53
C ASP A 62 8.34 -28.71 7.37
N VAL A 63 8.26 -27.50 6.84
CA VAL A 63 6.99 -26.87 6.44
C VAL A 63 6.87 -27.01 4.95
N ILE A 64 5.76 -27.53 4.46
CA ILE A 64 5.48 -27.66 3.03
C ILE A 64 4.27 -26.81 2.71
N LEU A 65 4.38 -25.92 1.72
CA LEU A 65 3.24 -25.21 1.15
C LEU A 65 2.91 -25.82 -0.22
N LEU A 66 1.64 -26.03 -0.51
CA LEU A 66 1.18 -26.60 -1.77
C LEU A 66 0.69 -25.47 -2.67
N ASP A 67 1.23 -25.40 -3.88
CA ASP A 67 0.75 -24.44 -4.88
C ASP A 67 -0.61 -24.87 -5.47
N MET A 68 -1.18 -24.01 -6.31
CA MET A 68 -2.47 -24.25 -6.95
C MET A 68 -2.37 -24.95 -8.31
N SER A 69 -1.20 -25.50 -8.66
CA SER A 69 -1.06 -26.23 -9.92
C SER A 69 -1.84 -27.55 -9.90
N LYS A 70 -2.11 -28.12 -11.07
CA LYS A 70 -2.79 -29.41 -11.22
C LYS A 70 -1.84 -30.36 -11.97
N PRO A 71 -1.15 -31.29 -11.28
CA PRO A 71 -1.24 -31.62 -9.84
C PRO A 71 -0.51 -30.61 -8.91
N PRO A 72 -0.92 -30.46 -7.63
CA PRO A 72 -0.30 -29.51 -6.70
C PRO A 72 1.18 -29.82 -6.46
N LYS A 73 2.03 -28.79 -6.53
CA LYS A 73 3.47 -28.90 -6.32
C LYS A 73 3.84 -28.52 -4.88
N PRO A 74 4.58 -29.37 -4.14
CA PRO A 74 5.02 -29.06 -2.80
C PRO A 74 6.27 -28.16 -2.79
N PHE A 75 6.20 -27.08 -2.02
CA PHE A 75 7.30 -26.17 -1.73
C PHE A 75 7.77 -26.38 -0.30
N ARG A 76 8.93 -27.01 -0.16
CA ARG A 76 9.49 -27.42 1.14
C ARG A 76 10.41 -26.34 1.69
N PHE A 77 10.13 -25.94 2.92
CA PHE A 77 10.95 -25.09 3.76
C PHE A 77 11.56 -25.95 4.85
N ALA A 78 12.88 -26.14 4.77
CA ALA A 78 13.58 -27.06 5.65
C ALA A 78 13.45 -26.63 7.12
N ALA A 79 13.29 -27.61 8.00
CA ALA A 79 13.45 -27.39 9.43
C ALA A 79 14.88 -26.88 9.68
N GLN A 80 15.00 -25.73 10.35
CA GLN A 80 16.33 -25.28 10.77
C GLN A 80 16.85 -26.16 11.93
N PRO A 81 18.17 -26.38 12.04
CA PRO A 81 18.77 -27.15 13.12
C PRO A 81 18.41 -26.60 14.52
N LYS A 82 18.37 -27.50 15.51
CA LYS A 82 17.94 -27.20 16.89
C LYS A 82 19.02 -26.45 17.67
N THR A 83 19.36 -25.23 17.26
CA THR A 83 20.35 -24.37 17.95
C THR A 83 19.66 -23.38 18.88
N ALA A 84 20.26 -23.12 20.03
CA ALA A 84 19.71 -22.32 21.12
C ALA A 84 19.79 -20.81 20.87
N THR A 85 18.80 -20.23 20.19
CA THR A 85 18.41 -18.79 20.19
C THR A 85 17.14 -18.64 19.35
N PRO A 86 16.32 -17.56 19.50
CA PRO A 86 15.15 -17.36 18.65
C PRO A 86 15.56 -17.40 17.18
N ARG A 87 14.93 -18.29 16.40
CA ARG A 87 15.28 -18.48 14.99
C ARG A 87 14.92 -17.26 14.16
N PRO A 88 15.79 -16.84 13.21
CA PRO A 88 15.42 -15.83 12.24
C PRO A 88 14.26 -16.37 11.39
N PRO A 89 13.22 -15.55 11.13
CA PRO A 89 12.16 -15.92 10.21
C PRO A 89 12.70 -16.16 8.80
N ILE A 90 12.09 -17.10 8.07
CA ILE A 90 12.44 -17.44 6.70
C ILE A 90 11.57 -16.59 5.76
N PRO A 91 12.15 -15.73 4.91
CA PRO A 91 11.39 -15.03 3.88
C PRO A 91 10.96 -16.03 2.81
N VAL A 92 9.67 -16.01 2.48
CA VAL A 92 9.04 -16.89 1.50
C VAL A 92 8.40 -16.02 0.43
N HIS A 93 9.08 -15.88 -0.69
CA HIS A 93 8.55 -15.20 -1.87
C HIS A 93 7.84 -16.23 -2.76
N LEU A 94 6.50 -16.25 -2.68
CA LEU A 94 5.68 -17.22 -3.42
C LEU A 94 5.77 -17.05 -4.95
N PRO A 95 5.71 -15.84 -5.55
CA PRO A 95 5.57 -15.67 -7.01
C PRO A 95 6.72 -16.26 -7.83
N ALA A 96 7.95 -16.28 -7.30
CA ALA A 96 9.09 -16.85 -8.02
C ALA A 96 9.06 -18.38 -8.12
N ALA A 97 8.18 -19.05 -7.37
CA ALA A 97 8.25 -20.49 -7.16
C ALA A 97 6.86 -21.12 -7.13
N GLY A 98 6.15 -21.18 -8.26
CA GLY A 98 4.89 -21.96 -8.40
C GLY A 98 3.71 -21.16 -8.92
N VAL A 99 2.53 -21.80 -8.95
CA VAL A 99 1.26 -21.16 -9.33
C VAL A 99 0.54 -20.71 -8.06
N TRP A 100 0.61 -19.42 -7.75
CA TRP A 100 0.01 -18.84 -6.56
C TRP A 100 -1.14 -17.90 -6.89
N PRO A 101 -2.19 -17.86 -6.05
CA PRO A 101 -3.36 -17.03 -6.28
C PRO A 101 -3.03 -15.52 -6.27
N CYS A 102 -1.96 -15.15 -5.59
CA CYS A 102 -1.50 -13.77 -5.53
C CYS A 102 -0.47 -13.44 -6.64
N ALA A 103 0.00 -14.41 -7.44
CA ALA A 103 1.07 -14.18 -8.43
C ALA A 103 0.69 -13.14 -9.51
N SER A 104 -0.61 -12.96 -9.77
CA SER A 104 -1.13 -11.91 -10.62
C SER A 104 -1.92 -10.91 -9.79
N LEU A 105 -1.23 -9.94 -9.19
CA LEU A 105 -1.88 -8.81 -8.54
C LEU A 105 -2.37 -7.82 -9.61
N PRO A 106 -3.58 -7.26 -9.47
CA PRO A 106 -4.06 -6.25 -10.40
C PRO A 106 -3.22 -4.98 -10.27
N ALA A 107 -3.17 -4.19 -11.34
CA ALA A 107 -2.58 -2.86 -11.27
C ALA A 107 -3.34 -1.99 -10.26
N VAL A 108 -2.60 -1.17 -9.51
CA VAL A 108 -3.19 -0.16 -8.62
C VAL A 108 -3.98 0.83 -9.47
N ASN A 109 -5.26 1.02 -9.13
CA ASN A 109 -6.11 1.99 -9.82
C ASN A 109 -5.95 3.40 -9.22
N GLU A 110 -6.33 4.41 -10.00
CA GLU A 110 -6.19 5.81 -9.57
C GLU A 110 -7.09 6.13 -8.37
N ASP A 111 -8.26 5.47 -8.25
CA ASP A 111 -9.16 5.64 -7.11
C ASP A 111 -8.53 5.16 -5.79
N GLN A 112 -7.80 4.05 -5.80
CA GLN A 112 -7.06 3.52 -4.65
C GLN A 112 -6.00 4.51 -4.19
N ARG A 113 -5.22 5.04 -5.14
CA ARG A 113 -4.19 6.07 -4.88
C ARG A 113 -4.80 7.36 -4.38
N TRP A 114 -5.90 7.77 -4.98
CA TRP A 114 -6.60 8.97 -4.58
C TRP A 114 -7.04 8.81 -3.13
N ASN A 115 -7.70 7.70 -2.78
CA ASN A 115 -8.27 7.49 -1.46
C ASN A 115 -7.26 7.39 -0.32
N HIS A 116 -5.98 7.05 -0.60
CA HIS A 116 -4.92 6.92 0.41
C HIS A 116 -5.37 6.05 1.59
N ALA A 117 -5.94 4.89 1.27
CA ALA A 117 -6.50 3.97 2.24
C ALA A 117 -6.21 2.51 1.87
N GLU A 118 -5.95 1.69 2.89
CA GLU A 118 -5.73 0.27 2.69
C GLU A 118 -6.98 -0.40 2.11
N THR A 119 -6.79 -1.17 1.04
CA THR A 119 -7.89 -1.84 0.33
C THR A 119 -7.53 -3.29 0.08
N THR A 120 -8.42 -4.22 0.43
CA THR A 120 -8.22 -5.64 0.09
C THR A 120 -8.42 -5.84 -1.41
N VAL A 121 -7.39 -6.37 -2.05
CA VAL A 121 -7.32 -6.56 -3.50
C VAL A 121 -7.63 -8.01 -3.90
N GLY A 122 -7.26 -8.96 -3.04
CA GLY A 122 -7.53 -10.37 -3.25
C GLY A 122 -7.56 -11.12 -1.93
N ILE A 123 -8.38 -12.18 -1.87
CA ILE A 123 -8.42 -13.11 -0.75
C ILE A 123 -8.08 -14.48 -1.31
N TRP A 124 -7.22 -15.20 -0.61
CA TRP A 124 -6.72 -16.47 -1.08
C TRP A 124 -6.42 -17.43 0.06
N SER A 125 -6.29 -18.71 -0.27
CA SER A 125 -5.93 -19.73 0.71
C SER A 125 -5.03 -20.79 0.08
N VAL A 126 -4.07 -21.25 0.85
CA VAL A 126 -3.15 -22.32 0.47
C VAL A 126 -3.17 -23.43 1.51
N ASN A 127 -2.99 -24.65 1.07
CA ASN A 127 -2.82 -25.79 1.96
C ASN A 127 -1.33 -25.97 2.24
N GLY A 128 -1.00 -26.38 3.45
CA GLY A 128 0.34 -26.74 3.84
C GLY A 128 0.39 -27.87 4.83
N THR A 129 1.58 -28.36 5.10
CA THR A 129 1.83 -29.36 6.13
C THR A 129 3.05 -28.97 6.97
N VAL A 130 3.03 -29.32 8.25
CA VAL A 130 4.19 -29.29 9.14
C VAL A 130 4.36 -30.69 9.71
N GLY A 131 5.36 -31.41 9.22
CA GLY A 131 5.49 -32.85 9.45
C GLY A 131 4.22 -33.61 9.07
N ALA A 132 3.54 -34.20 10.06
CA ALA A 132 2.32 -34.99 9.86
C ALA A 132 1.01 -34.17 9.93
N LEU A 133 1.08 -32.90 10.34
CA LEU A 133 -0.09 -32.04 10.51
C LEU A 133 -0.34 -31.23 9.24
N SER A 134 -1.54 -31.34 8.68
CA SER A 134 -1.99 -30.48 7.58
C SER A 134 -2.67 -29.23 8.14
N PHE A 135 -2.44 -28.08 7.51
CA PHE A 135 -3.09 -26.82 7.81
C PHE A 135 -3.54 -26.10 6.54
N LYS A 136 -4.56 -25.26 6.68
CA LYS A 136 -4.99 -24.30 5.67
C LYS A 136 -4.64 -22.90 6.15
N LEU A 137 -3.87 -22.19 5.35
CA LEU A 137 -3.56 -20.78 5.55
C LEU A 137 -4.53 -19.96 4.69
N THR A 138 -5.20 -19.00 5.31
CA THR A 138 -6.04 -18.01 4.63
C THR A 138 -5.38 -16.65 4.79
N ALA A 139 -5.20 -15.96 3.68
CA ALA A 139 -4.57 -14.66 3.64
C ALA A 139 -5.27 -13.78 2.60
N ARG A 140 -4.99 -12.50 2.71
CA ARG A 140 -5.45 -11.49 1.76
C ARG A 140 -4.31 -10.59 1.35
N THR A 141 -4.35 -10.16 0.11
CA THR A 141 -3.46 -9.16 -0.42
C THR A 141 -4.13 -7.81 -0.30
N VAL A 142 -3.44 -6.86 0.31
CA VAL A 142 -3.94 -5.53 0.64
C VAL A 142 -3.06 -4.50 -0.05
N TYR A 143 -3.66 -3.59 -0.80
CA TYR A 143 -2.99 -2.37 -1.24
C TYR A 143 -2.66 -1.52 -0.02
N ASP A 144 -1.41 -1.12 0.13
CA ASP A 144 -0.94 -0.27 1.21
C ASP A 144 -0.37 1.04 0.63
N PRO A 145 -1.03 2.20 0.85
CA PRO A 145 -0.54 3.47 0.32
C PRO A 145 0.83 3.86 0.88
N ALA A 146 1.22 3.37 2.06
CA ALA A 146 2.56 3.62 2.61
C ALA A 146 3.68 2.96 1.79
N LEU A 147 3.34 1.98 0.95
CA LEU A 147 4.25 1.32 0.02
C LEU A 147 4.14 1.86 -1.42
N ASP A 148 3.31 2.90 -1.65
CA ASP A 148 3.06 3.51 -2.97
C ASP A 148 3.45 5.01 -2.95
N PRO A 149 4.73 5.36 -3.18
CA PRO A 149 5.19 6.76 -3.25
C PRO A 149 4.32 7.68 -4.14
N PRO A 150 3.77 7.23 -5.30
CA PRO A 150 2.81 8.01 -6.08
C PRO A 150 1.53 8.41 -5.32
N SER A 151 1.11 7.66 -4.30
CA SER A 151 -0.07 7.97 -3.49
C SER A 151 0.16 9.17 -2.54
N ASP A 152 1.40 9.42 -2.13
CA ASP A 152 1.69 10.61 -1.31
C ASP A 152 1.52 11.89 -2.12
N TRP A 153 1.82 11.86 -3.41
CA TRP A 153 1.59 12.99 -4.30
C TRP A 153 0.10 13.33 -4.44
N THR A 154 -0.76 12.32 -4.60
CA THR A 154 -2.21 12.53 -4.66
C THR A 154 -2.73 13.10 -3.34
N LEU A 155 -2.18 12.66 -2.21
CA LEU A 155 -2.49 13.24 -0.90
C LEU A 155 -2.11 14.73 -0.83
N TYR A 156 -0.89 15.11 -1.24
CA TYR A 156 -0.48 16.52 -1.25
C TYR A 156 -1.35 17.39 -2.16
N LEU A 157 -1.75 16.87 -3.33
CA LEU A 157 -2.67 17.56 -4.24
C LEU A 157 -4.03 17.81 -3.58
N ARG A 158 -4.57 16.84 -2.83
CA ARG A 158 -5.82 17.01 -2.07
C ARG A 158 -5.72 18.13 -1.05
N TRP A 159 -4.65 18.15 -0.26
CA TRP A 159 -4.42 19.22 0.72
C TRP A 159 -4.25 20.58 0.03
N GLY A 160 -3.47 20.65 -1.04
CA GLY A 160 -3.25 21.87 -1.82
C GLY A 160 -4.55 22.43 -2.40
N ALA A 161 -5.39 21.59 -3.00
CA ALA A 161 -6.70 21.98 -3.52
C ALA A 161 -7.62 22.48 -2.40
N GLY A 162 -7.66 21.79 -1.25
CA GLY A 162 -8.44 22.21 -0.10
C GLY A 162 -8.03 23.58 0.43
N ILE A 163 -6.72 23.82 0.55
CA ILE A 163 -6.15 25.11 0.98
C ILE A 163 -6.49 26.21 -0.03
N ALA A 164 -6.37 25.94 -1.34
CA ALA A 164 -6.68 26.92 -2.39
C ALA A 164 -8.16 27.33 -2.36
N VAL A 165 -9.08 26.37 -2.18
CA VAL A 165 -10.51 26.65 -2.05
C VAL A 165 -10.79 27.47 -0.79
N ALA A 166 -10.26 27.06 0.37
CA ALA A 166 -10.44 27.79 1.62
C ALA A 166 -9.89 29.23 1.52
N GLY A 167 -8.69 29.40 0.97
CA GLY A 167 -8.09 30.72 0.74
C GLY A 167 -8.91 31.58 -0.22
N GLY A 168 -9.40 30.99 -1.32
CA GLY A 168 -10.26 31.68 -2.27
C GLY A 168 -11.56 32.17 -1.63
N VAL A 169 -12.21 31.33 -0.82
CA VAL A 169 -13.42 31.68 -0.08
C VAL A 169 -13.17 32.80 0.94
N LEU A 170 -12.05 32.74 1.67
CA LEU A 170 -11.66 33.77 2.65
C LEU A 170 -11.41 35.13 2.00
N VAL A 171 -10.97 35.20 0.75
CA VAL A 171 -10.78 36.46 0.01
C VAL A 171 -12.08 36.91 -0.68
N ALA A 172 -12.80 35.97 -1.30
CA ALA A 172 -13.99 36.26 -2.08
C ALA A 172 -15.16 36.75 -1.21
N ILE A 173 -15.38 36.14 -0.03
CA ILE A 173 -16.49 36.52 0.84
C ILE A 173 -16.40 38.01 1.28
N PRO A 174 -15.29 38.50 1.88
CA PRO A 174 -15.16 39.91 2.25
C PRO A 174 -15.25 40.85 1.05
N TYR A 175 -14.66 40.47 -0.09
CA TYR A 175 -14.74 41.25 -1.33
C TYR A 175 -16.19 41.40 -1.81
N LEU A 176 -16.96 40.31 -1.85
CA LEU A 176 -18.36 40.33 -2.24
C LEU A 176 -19.21 41.13 -1.25
N PHE A 177 -18.93 41.06 0.06
CA PHE A 177 -19.61 41.88 1.07
C PHE A 177 -19.32 43.37 0.91
N ASN A 178 -18.07 43.76 0.66
CA ASN A 178 -17.71 45.16 0.41
C ASN A 178 -18.35 45.68 -0.88
N LYS A 179 -18.26 44.91 -1.97
CA LYS A 179 -18.88 45.26 -3.26
C LYS A 179 -20.40 45.39 -3.15
N ARG A 180 -21.04 44.50 -2.38
CA ARG A 180 -22.48 44.59 -2.06
C ARG A 180 -22.79 45.90 -1.35
N ARG A 181 -22.02 46.28 -0.32
CA ARG A 181 -22.21 47.55 0.41
C ARG A 181 -22.07 48.77 -0.51
N GLU A 182 -21.08 48.78 -1.39
CA GLU A 182 -20.88 49.88 -2.36
C GLU A 182 -22.10 50.06 -3.27
N ILE A 183 -22.63 48.96 -3.83
CA ILE A 183 -23.81 49.00 -4.71
C ILE A 183 -25.04 49.54 -3.97
N PHE A 184 -25.32 49.08 -2.75
CA PHE A 184 -26.46 49.56 -1.97
C PHE A 184 -26.28 50.98 -1.42
N ALA A 185 -25.04 51.41 -1.15
CA ALA A 185 -24.75 52.79 -0.75
C ALA A 185 -24.91 53.78 -1.92
N GLY A 186 -24.57 53.37 -3.14
CA GLY A 186 -24.81 54.15 -4.37
C GLY A 186 -26.29 54.36 -4.65
N SER A 187 -27.12 53.31 -4.45
CA SER A 187 -28.58 53.39 -4.63
C SER A 187 -29.28 54.40 -3.70
N LYS A 188 -28.67 54.75 -2.57
CA LYS A 188 -29.24 55.72 -1.62
C LYS A 188 -28.95 57.18 -1.98
N LYS A 189 -28.01 57.45 -2.89
CA LYS A 189 -27.62 58.81 -3.32
C LYS A 189 -28.36 59.31 -4.56
N THR A 190 -29.13 58.44 -5.22
CA THR A 190 -29.88 58.73 -6.45
C THR A 190 -31.40 58.78 -6.24
N SER A 191 -31.86 58.86 -4.99
CA SER A 191 -33.27 59.11 -4.64
C SER A 191 -33.44 60.43 -3.92
#